data_AF-A0A3D5M6K1-F1
#
_entry.id   AF-A0A3D5M6K1-F1
#
_cell.length_a   1.000
_cell.length_b   1.000
_cell.length_c   1.000
_cell.angle_alpha   90.00
_cell.angle_beta   90.00
_cell.angle_gamma   90.00
#
_symmetry.space_group_name_H-M   'P 1'
#
loop_
_entity.id
_entity.type
_entity.pdbx_description
1 polymer ?
#
loop_
_entity_poly.entity_id
_entity_poly.type
_entity_poly.pdbx_seq_one_letter_code
_entity_poly.pdbx_strand_id
1 'polypeptide(L)'
;MKMWNLFFLLTLSLPLSAFSGSDFPESQASFMKALKSGDESGICDAMESLAEFDGGGTALILIEKGMSHPSLMVHEEALRIARGLKSEEAHDRIVQIVRRSRRFETQIDAMRVMQSWPKDESRKEFIARLEDK
;
A
#
# COMPACT_ATOMS: atom_id res chain seq x y z
N MET A 1 44.86 -37.11 -8.77
CA MET A 1 43.65 -36.78 -8.00
C MET A 1 43.67 -35.30 -7.66
N LYS A 2 42.91 -34.49 -8.39
CA LYS A 2 42.60 -33.09 -8.03
C LYS A 2 41.15 -32.85 -8.44
N MET A 3 40.28 -32.82 -7.42
CA MET A 3 38.86 -32.44 -7.52
C MET A 3 38.78 -31.04 -8.09
N TRP A 4 38.05 -30.88 -9.20
CA TRP A 4 37.61 -29.57 -9.67
C TRP A 4 36.14 -29.44 -9.29
N ASN A 5 35.90 -28.46 -8.42
CA ASN A 5 34.59 -28.11 -7.89
C ASN A 5 33.62 -27.84 -9.03
N LEU A 6 32.52 -28.58 -9.01
CA LEU A 6 31.32 -28.35 -9.80
C LEU A 6 30.87 -26.90 -9.61
N PHE A 7 30.94 -26.10 -10.67
CA PHE A 7 30.33 -24.79 -10.72
C PHE A 7 28.80 -24.96 -10.73
N PHE A 8 28.21 -24.75 -9.56
CA PHE A 8 26.77 -24.65 -9.34
C PHE A 8 26.34 -23.25 -9.80
N LEU A 9 25.93 -23.11 -11.05
CA LEU A 9 25.20 -21.92 -11.54
C LEU A 9 23.87 -22.39 -12.10
N LEU A 10 22.98 -22.75 -11.16
CA LEU A 10 21.55 -22.82 -11.38
C LEU A 10 21.08 -21.38 -11.68
N THR A 11 21.10 -21.01 -12.95
CA THR A 11 20.34 -19.88 -13.46
C THR A 11 18.87 -20.25 -13.33
N LEU A 12 18.29 -19.97 -12.17
CA LEU A 12 16.86 -20.00 -11.96
C LEU A 12 16.29 -18.83 -12.77
N SER A 13 16.02 -19.09 -14.04
CA SER A 13 15.20 -18.25 -14.91
C SER A 13 13.77 -18.32 -14.37
N LEU A 14 13.49 -17.54 -13.33
CA LEU A 14 12.12 -17.18 -13.00
C LEU A 14 11.59 -16.41 -14.21
N PRO A 15 10.43 -16.78 -14.78
CA PRO A 15 9.77 -15.92 -15.73
C PRO A 15 9.46 -14.63 -14.97
N LEU A 16 10.12 -13.55 -15.37
CA LEU A 16 9.70 -12.21 -15.07
C LEU A 16 8.34 -12.08 -15.76
N SER A 17 7.27 -12.45 -15.05
CA SER A 17 5.91 -12.18 -15.49
C SER A 17 5.87 -10.69 -15.74
N ALA A 18 5.81 -10.33 -17.02
CA ALA A 18 5.57 -8.98 -17.46
C ALA A 18 4.22 -8.57 -16.86
N PHE A 19 4.27 -7.88 -15.72
CA PHE A 19 3.12 -7.22 -15.15
C PHE A 19 2.71 -6.16 -16.17
N SER A 20 1.64 -6.48 -16.89
CA SER A 20 1.01 -5.56 -17.81
C SER A 20 0.49 -4.39 -16.98
N GLY A 21 0.89 -3.16 -17.31
CA GLY A 21 0.37 -1.94 -16.66
C GLY A 21 -1.15 -1.73 -16.83
N SER A 22 -1.88 -2.70 -17.40
CA SER A 22 -3.34 -2.68 -17.60
C SER A 22 -4.17 -3.14 -16.41
N ASP A 23 -3.57 -3.78 -15.40
CA ASP A 23 -4.34 -4.62 -14.47
C ASP A 23 -4.75 -3.85 -13.19
N PHE A 24 -4.06 -2.76 -12.84
CA PHE A 24 -4.41 -1.93 -11.69
C PHE A 24 -5.85 -1.35 -11.78
N PRO A 25 -6.30 -0.76 -12.91
CA PRO A 25 -7.69 -0.29 -13.04
C PRO A 25 -8.73 -1.40 -12.80
N GLU A 26 -8.43 -2.63 -13.17
CA GLU A 26 -9.32 -3.77 -12.95
C GLU A 26 -9.36 -4.17 -11.47
N SER A 27 -8.21 -4.28 -10.80
CA SER A 27 -8.14 -4.51 -9.35
C SER A 27 -8.82 -3.39 -8.56
N GLN A 28 -8.65 -2.14 -8.99
CA GLN A 28 -9.36 -0.99 -8.42
C GLN A 28 -10.88 -1.13 -8.59
N ALA A 29 -11.36 -1.48 -9.78
CA ALA A 29 -12.78 -1.67 -10.03
C ALA A 29 -13.36 -2.83 -9.19
N SER A 30 -12.61 -3.92 -9.06
CA SER A 30 -12.98 -5.08 -8.25
C SER A 30 -13.09 -4.72 -6.77
N PHE A 31 -12.13 -3.98 -6.22
CA PHE A 31 -12.22 -3.48 -4.84
C PHE A 31 -13.41 -2.55 -4.63
N MET A 32 -13.64 -1.60 -5.55
CA MET A 32 -14.81 -0.72 -5.46
C MET A 32 -16.15 -1.45 -5.59
N LYS A 33 -16.18 -2.60 -6.29
CA LYS A 33 -17.34 -3.49 -6.34
C LYS A 33 -17.51 -4.26 -5.02
N ALA A 34 -16.43 -4.78 -4.45
CA ALA A 34 -16.45 -5.47 -3.17
C ALA A 34 -16.93 -4.56 -2.03
N LEU A 35 -16.48 -3.29 -1.99
CA LEU A 35 -16.98 -2.31 -1.02
C LEU A 35 -18.51 -2.12 -1.07
N LYS A 36 -19.14 -2.36 -2.22
CA LYS A 36 -20.60 -2.26 -2.37
C LYS A 36 -21.34 -3.52 -1.95
N SER A 37 -20.69 -4.68 -1.92
CA SER A 37 -21.33 -5.93 -1.49
C SER A 37 -21.51 -5.99 0.03
N GLY A 38 -20.63 -5.31 0.78
CA GLY A 38 -20.59 -5.40 2.25
C GLY A 38 -20.04 -6.72 2.77
N ASP A 39 -19.55 -7.59 1.89
CA ASP A 39 -18.87 -8.84 2.26
C ASP A 39 -17.43 -8.52 2.67
N GLU A 40 -17.18 -8.47 3.98
CA GLU A 40 -15.90 -8.08 4.52
C GLU A 40 -14.75 -9.01 4.05
N SER A 41 -15.02 -10.30 3.85
CA SER A 41 -14.01 -11.24 3.34
C SER A 41 -13.62 -10.90 1.90
N GLY A 42 -14.62 -10.73 1.02
CA GLY A 42 -14.38 -10.36 -0.37
C GLY A 42 -13.75 -8.97 -0.52
N ILE A 43 -14.00 -8.06 0.41
CA ILE A 43 -13.34 -6.76 0.48
C ILE A 43 -11.84 -6.91 0.78
N CYS A 44 -11.49 -7.73 1.78
CA CYS A 44 -10.08 -8.02 2.12
C CYS A 44 -9.36 -8.74 0.97
N ASP A 45 -9.98 -9.73 0.34
CA ASP A 45 -9.41 -10.43 -0.81
C ASP A 45 -9.12 -9.47 -1.98
N ALA A 46 -10.05 -8.57 -2.29
CA ALA A 46 -9.84 -7.56 -3.33
C ALA A 46 -8.77 -6.52 -2.95
N MET A 47 -8.58 -6.26 -1.65
CA MET A 47 -7.50 -5.42 -1.15
C MET A 47 -6.13 -6.06 -1.34
N GLU A 48 -6.01 -7.37 -1.15
CA GLU A 48 -4.77 -8.10 -1.41
C GLU A 48 -4.41 -8.07 -2.91
N SER A 49 -5.41 -8.21 -3.80
CA SER A 49 -5.17 -8.04 -5.24
C SER A 49 -4.74 -6.62 -5.62
N LEU A 50 -5.17 -5.60 -4.87
CA LEU A 50 -4.66 -4.23 -5.04
C LEU A 50 -3.21 -4.09 -4.55
N ALA A 51 -2.84 -4.80 -3.50
CA ALA A 51 -1.51 -4.75 -2.89
C ALA A 51 -0.40 -5.23 -3.84
N GLU A 52 -0.74 -6.07 -4.82
CA GLU A 52 0.18 -6.48 -5.90
C GLU A 52 0.70 -5.28 -6.70
N PHE A 53 -0.06 -4.18 -6.73
CA PHE A 53 0.31 -2.92 -7.34
C PHE A 53 0.84 -1.97 -6.27
N ASP A 54 2.11 -2.07 -5.96
CA ASP A 54 2.77 -1.16 -5.02
C ASP A 54 3.01 0.21 -5.69
N GLY A 55 1.99 1.07 -5.70
CA GLY A 55 2.08 2.40 -6.32
C GLY A 55 1.18 3.43 -5.65
N GLY A 56 1.29 4.68 -6.10
CA GLY A 56 0.54 5.80 -5.52
C GLY A 56 -0.99 5.65 -5.62
N GLY A 57 -1.49 4.97 -6.66
CA GLY A 57 -2.92 4.67 -6.79
C GLY A 57 -3.44 3.77 -5.68
N THR A 58 -2.68 2.72 -5.35
CA THR A 58 -3.00 1.77 -4.27
C THR A 58 -2.95 2.44 -2.91
N ALA A 59 -1.89 3.22 -2.63
CA ALA A 59 -1.80 3.98 -1.39
C ALA A 59 -3.01 4.91 -1.19
N LEU A 60 -3.41 5.63 -2.24
CA LEU A 60 -4.57 6.52 -2.19
C LEU A 60 -5.85 5.77 -1.85
N ILE A 61 -6.14 4.68 -2.56
CA ILE A 61 -7.43 4.00 -2.38
C ILE A 61 -7.52 3.24 -1.06
N LEU A 62 -6.41 2.65 -0.59
CA LEU A 62 -6.37 2.00 0.72
C LEU A 62 -6.67 3.01 1.83
N ILE A 63 -6.07 4.20 1.78
CA ILE A 63 -6.30 5.24 2.80
C ILE A 63 -7.70 5.86 2.67
N GLU A 64 -8.13 6.25 1.48
CA GLU A 64 -9.40 6.98 1.29
C GLU A 64 -10.65 6.11 1.34
N LYS A 65 -10.52 4.80 1.11
CA LYS A 65 -11.65 3.86 1.05
C LYS A 65 -11.53 2.74 2.06
N GLY A 66 -10.40 2.03 2.08
CA GLY A 66 -10.17 0.91 3.00
C GLY A 66 -10.16 1.37 4.46
N MET A 67 -9.27 2.30 4.82
CA MET A 67 -9.14 2.82 6.19
C MET A 67 -10.34 3.68 6.60
N SER A 68 -11.08 4.25 5.66
CA SER A 68 -12.33 4.97 5.97
C SER A 68 -13.54 4.05 6.22
N HIS A 69 -13.40 2.74 6.03
CA HIS A 69 -14.51 1.81 6.10
C HIS A 69 -15.01 1.63 7.55
N PRO A 70 -16.33 1.52 7.79
CA PRO A 70 -16.88 1.40 9.15
C PRO A 70 -16.56 0.07 9.84
N SER A 71 -16.28 -1.00 9.08
CA SER A 71 -15.84 -2.27 9.69
C SER A 71 -14.39 -2.18 10.13
N LEU A 72 -14.12 -2.53 11.38
CA LEU A 72 -12.77 -2.58 11.93
C LEU A 72 -11.86 -3.57 11.18
N MET A 73 -12.38 -4.71 10.72
CA MET A 73 -11.59 -5.70 9.99
C MET A 73 -11.03 -5.11 8.68
N VAL A 74 -11.91 -4.54 7.85
CA VAL A 74 -11.53 -3.84 6.61
C VAL A 74 -10.57 -2.68 6.88
N HIS A 75 -10.79 -1.90 7.94
CA HIS A 75 -9.88 -0.81 8.33
C HIS A 75 -8.46 -1.30 8.62
N GLU A 76 -8.33 -2.29 9.51
CA GLU A 76 -7.04 -2.82 9.94
C GLU A 76 -6.33 -3.53 8.79
N GLU A 77 -7.07 -4.19 7.90
CA GLU A 77 -6.50 -4.81 6.71
C GLU A 77 -5.93 -3.77 5.75
N ALA A 78 -6.67 -2.70 5.48
CA ALA A 78 -6.18 -1.59 4.66
C ALA A 78 -4.92 -0.95 5.28
N LEU A 79 -4.90 -0.78 6.61
CA LEU A 79 -3.74 -0.26 7.33
C LEU A 79 -2.54 -1.19 7.23
N ARG A 80 -2.73 -2.50 7.41
CA ARG A 80 -1.67 -3.52 7.29
C ARG A 80 -1.03 -3.48 5.91
N ILE A 81 -1.86 -3.45 4.86
CA ILE A 81 -1.39 -3.43 3.47
C ILE A 81 -0.71 -2.10 3.17
N ALA A 82 -1.30 -0.96 3.54
CA ALA A 82 -0.72 0.37 3.27
C ALA A 82 0.66 0.54 3.92
N ARG A 83 0.88 -0.03 5.12
CA ARG A 83 2.20 -0.07 5.77
C ARG A 83 3.23 -0.94 5.06
N GLY A 84 2.77 -1.90 4.26
CA GLY A 84 3.59 -2.82 3.49
C GLY A 84 4.05 -2.27 2.14
N LEU A 85 3.50 -1.14 1.68
CA LEU A 85 3.89 -0.49 0.42
C LEU A 85 5.31 0.09 0.51
N LYS A 86 6.13 -0.17 -0.51
CA LYS A 86 7.57 0.14 -0.55
C LYS A 86 7.95 1.06 -1.70
N SER A 87 7.08 1.23 -2.70
CA SER A 87 7.37 2.08 -3.83
C SER A 87 7.49 3.55 -3.42
N GLU A 88 8.38 4.26 -4.10
CA GLU A 88 8.52 5.71 -3.95
C GLU A 88 7.20 6.42 -4.27
N GLU A 89 6.47 5.97 -5.30
CA GLU A 89 5.17 6.54 -5.66
C GLU A 89 4.12 6.39 -4.56
N ALA A 90 4.09 5.24 -3.86
CA ALA A 90 3.19 5.04 -2.72
C ALA A 90 3.57 5.97 -1.56
N HIS A 91 4.87 6.05 -1.24
CA HIS A 91 5.39 6.90 -0.17
C HIS A 91 5.09 8.37 -0.42
N ASP A 92 5.39 8.87 -1.62
CA ASP A 92 5.08 10.23 -2.05
C ASP A 92 3.59 10.51 -1.96
N ARG A 93 2.74 9.56 -2.35
CA ARG A 93 1.30 9.72 -2.22
C ARG A 93 0.86 9.83 -0.76
N ILE A 94 1.40 9.01 0.13
CA ILE A 94 1.06 9.05 1.57
C ILE A 94 1.43 10.41 2.17
N VAL A 95 2.63 10.92 1.86
CA VAL A 95 3.06 12.26 2.27
C VAL A 95 2.13 13.34 1.73
N GLN A 96 1.74 13.25 0.45
CA GLN A 96 0.79 14.18 -0.15
C GLN A 96 -0.57 14.17 0.57
N ILE A 97 -1.07 12.99 0.97
CA ILE A 97 -2.33 12.88 1.71
C ILE A 97 -2.21 13.56 3.07
N VAL A 98 -1.13 13.32 3.83
CA VAL A 98 -0.87 13.99 5.12
C VAL A 98 -0.88 15.50 4.95
N ARG A 99 -0.18 16.02 3.94
CA ARG A 99 -0.02 17.47 3.73
C ARG A 99 -1.25 18.17 3.17
N ARG A 100 -2.00 17.51 2.27
CA ARG A 100 -2.99 18.19 1.40
C ARG A 100 -4.43 17.72 1.59
N SER A 101 -4.67 16.60 2.27
CA SER A 101 -6.04 16.14 2.47
C SER A 101 -6.83 17.16 3.31
N ARG A 102 -8.03 17.48 2.85
CA ARG A 102 -8.96 18.36 3.57
C ARG A 102 -9.75 17.63 4.65
N ARG A 103 -9.73 16.28 4.63
CA ARG A 103 -10.43 15.43 5.58
C ARG A 103 -9.46 15.05 6.69
N PHE A 104 -9.78 15.49 7.91
CA PHE A 104 -8.92 15.27 9.06
C PHE A 104 -8.71 13.78 9.32
N GLU A 105 -9.75 12.97 9.19
CA GLU A 105 -9.70 11.51 9.37
C GLU A 105 -8.73 10.87 8.38
N THR A 106 -8.81 11.25 7.10
CA THR A 106 -7.90 10.75 6.05
C THR A 106 -6.44 11.19 6.30
N GLN A 107 -6.22 12.40 6.84
CA GLN A 107 -4.88 12.81 7.26
C GLN A 107 -4.35 11.95 8.40
N ILE A 108 -5.18 11.69 9.43
CA ILE A 108 -4.81 10.85 10.57
C ILE A 108 -4.52 9.41 10.13
N ASP A 109 -5.31 8.87 9.20
CA ASP A 109 -5.09 7.54 8.65
C ASP A 109 -3.77 7.44 7.89
N ALA A 110 -3.45 8.43 7.05
CA ALA A 110 -2.13 8.49 6.42
C ALA A 110 -0.99 8.61 7.44
N MET A 111 -1.17 9.39 8.52
CA MET A 111 -0.20 9.47 9.61
C MET A 111 -0.02 8.12 10.34
N ARG A 112 -1.09 7.32 10.51
CA ARG A 112 -1.01 5.96 11.09
C ARG A 112 -0.20 4.99 10.22
N VAL A 113 -0.24 5.17 8.91
CA VAL A 113 0.64 4.45 7.98
C VAL A 113 2.09 4.87 8.23
N MET A 114 2.36 6.18 8.22
CA MET A 114 3.72 6.72 8.43
C MET A 114 4.35 6.35 9.78
N GLN A 115 3.56 5.99 10.80
CA GLN A 115 4.10 5.51 12.07
C GLN A 115 4.93 4.22 11.95
N SER A 116 4.77 3.44 10.88
CA SER A 116 5.61 2.26 10.64
C SER A 116 6.91 2.57 9.89
N TRP A 117 7.11 3.80 9.44
CA TRP A 117 8.29 4.21 8.68
C TRP A 117 9.49 4.50 9.61
N PRO A 118 10.72 4.56 9.07
CA PRO A 118 11.86 5.10 9.80
C PRO A 118 11.55 6.44 10.47
N LYS A 119 12.05 6.62 11.69
CA LYS A 119 11.73 7.79 12.52
C LYS A 119 12.16 9.11 11.87
N ASP A 120 13.26 9.11 11.14
CA ASP A 120 13.81 10.28 10.47
C ASP A 120 13.00 10.73 9.25
N GLU A 121 12.25 9.82 8.63
CA GLU A 121 11.31 10.11 7.55
C GLU A 121 9.97 10.62 8.11
N SER A 122 9.35 9.84 9.00
CA SER A 122 8.01 10.15 9.54
C SER A 122 7.99 11.40 10.43
N ARG A 123 9.03 11.63 11.24
CA ARG A 123 9.09 12.76 12.18
C ARG A 123 9.04 14.12 11.47
N LYS A 124 9.64 14.26 10.29
CA LYS A 124 9.64 15.52 9.54
C LYS A 124 8.23 15.95 9.18
N GLU A 125 7.42 15.01 8.70
CA GLU A 125 6.01 15.27 8.35
C GLU A 125 5.16 15.56 9.58
N PHE A 126 5.39 14.86 10.70
CA PHE A 126 4.66 15.11 11.94
C PHE A 126 4.96 16.49 12.53
N ILE A 127 6.23 16.94 12.49
CA ILE A 127 6.62 18.28 12.95
C ILE A 127 5.98 19.35 12.06
N ALA A 128 6.12 19.23 10.74
CA ALA A 128 5.53 20.17 9.80
C ALA A 128 4.02 20.33 10.05
N ARG A 129 3.33 19.25 10.43
CA ARG A 129 1.90 19.32 10.72
C ARG A 129 1.55 19.97 12.06
N LEU A 130 2.43 19.93 13.05
CA LEU A 130 2.23 20.68 14.30
C LEU A 130 2.40 22.18 14.10
N GLU A 131 3.26 22.59 13.15
CA GLU A 131 3.54 23.99 12.83
C GLU A 131 2.47 24.65 11.95
N ASP A 132 1.71 23.87 11.18
CA ASP A 132 0.54 24.32 10.37
C ASP A 132 -0.72 24.60 11.24
N LYS A 133 -0.57 25.02 12.49
CA LYS A 133 -1.66 25.37 13.43
C LYS A 133 -1.41 26.72 14.08
#